data_AF-A0A3A4ULU2-F1
#
_entry.id   AF-A0A3A4ULU2-F1
#
_cell.length_a   1.000
_cell.length_b   1.000
_cell.length_c   1.000
_cell.angle_alpha   90.00
_cell.angle_beta   90.00
_cell.angle_gamma   90.00
#
_symmetry.space_group_name_H-M   'P 1'
#
loop_
_entity.id
_entity.type
_entity.pdbx_description
1 polymer ?
#
loop_
_entity_poly.entity_id
_entity_poly.type
_entity_poly.pdbx_seq_one_letter_code
_entity_poly.pdbx_strand_id
1 'polypeptide(L)'
;MAKQLTPQEKEHLFDIERNFDSKIAQYTTVKKRELSEGKKTELEKELRDLEHYLALVSRGEADDILSNIRFIQAKARALKKLLQTNSSDS
;
A
#
# COMPACT_ATOMS: atom_id res chain seq x y z
N MET A 1 4.25 -16.85 -18.70
CA MET A 1 5.38 -17.36 -17.88
C MET A 1 5.45 -16.49 -16.64
N ALA A 2 5.55 -17.06 -15.44
CA ALA A 2 5.71 -16.25 -14.23
C ALA A 2 7.02 -15.45 -14.33
N LYS A 3 6.96 -14.15 -14.02
CA LYS A 3 8.14 -13.27 -14.01
C LYS A 3 9.25 -13.88 -13.13
N GLN A 4 10.46 -14.01 -13.69
CA GLN A 4 11.63 -14.35 -12.88
C GLN A 4 12.00 -13.15 -12.01
N LEU A 5 12.03 -13.37 -10.70
CA LEU A 5 12.40 -12.33 -9.76
C LEU A 5 13.91 -12.11 -9.72
N THR A 6 14.29 -10.84 -9.72
CA THR A 6 15.61 -10.39 -9.33
C THR A 6 15.90 -10.71 -7.85
N PRO A 7 17.17 -10.82 -7.44
CA PRO A 7 17.52 -11.00 -6.02
C PRO A 7 16.90 -9.95 -5.10
N GLN A 8 16.83 -8.69 -5.55
CA GLN A 8 16.25 -7.58 -4.81
C GLN A 8 14.73 -7.75 -4.62
N GLU A 9 14.02 -8.18 -5.66
CA GLU A 9 12.59 -8.48 -5.55
C GLU A 9 12.35 -9.66 -4.61
N LYS A 10 13.21 -10.68 -4.61
CA LYS A 10 13.12 -11.81 -3.66
C LYS A 10 13.34 -11.36 -2.23
N GLU A 11 14.37 -10.57 -1.98
CA GLU A 11 14.65 -10.03 -0.63
C GLU A 11 13.50 -9.15 -0.15
N HIS A 12 12.98 -8.28 -1.02
CA HIS A 12 11.84 -7.44 -0.73
C HIS A 12 10.59 -8.24 -0.36
N LEU A 13 10.26 -9.28 -1.14
CA LEU A 13 9.10 -10.13 -0.89
C LEU A 13 9.27 -10.94 0.39
N PHE A 14 10.47 -11.47 0.64
CA PHE A 14 10.78 -12.16 1.89
C PHE A 14 10.63 -11.26 3.12
N ASP A 15 11.10 -10.02 3.01
CA ASP A 15 10.94 -9.01 4.06
C ASP A 15 9.47 -8.62 4.26
N ILE A 16 8.68 -8.49 3.18
CA ILE A 16 7.22 -8.29 3.28
C ILE A 16 6.57 -9.46 4.02
N GLU A 17 6.87 -10.70 3.65
CA GLU A 17 6.24 -11.90 4.21
C GLU A 17 6.57 -12.06 5.69
N ARG A 18 7.82 -11.79 6.08
CA ARG A 18 8.27 -11.91 7.47
C ARG A 18 7.76 -10.77 8.36
N ASN A 19 7.64 -9.56 7.81
CA ASN A 19 7.39 -8.34 8.56
C ASN A 19 6.09 -7.64 8.15
N PHE A 20 5.11 -8.39 7.64
CA PHE A 20 3.90 -7.84 7.02
C PHE A 20 3.17 -6.86 7.95
N ASP A 21 2.77 -7.32 9.13
CA ASP A 21 1.97 -6.53 10.07
C ASP A 21 2.74 -5.33 10.61
N SER A 22 4.03 -5.51 10.92
CA SER A 22 4.86 -4.42 11.43
C SER A 22 5.08 -3.33 10.38
N LYS A 23 5.25 -3.71 9.10
CA LYS A 23 5.33 -2.75 7.99
C LYS A 23 4.03 -2.00 7.77
N ILE A 24 2.88 -2.65 7.86
CA ILE A 24 1.57 -1.98 7.75
C ILE A 24 1.34 -1.02 8.93
N ALA A 25 1.73 -1.42 10.15
CA ALA A 25 1.67 -0.55 11.32
C ALA A 25 2.58 0.68 11.18
N GLN A 26 3.83 0.47 10.74
CA GLN A 26 4.78 1.55 10.48
C GLN A 26 4.25 2.50 9.41
N TYR A 27 3.76 1.96 8.29
CA TYR A 27 3.14 2.73 7.22
C TYR A 27 1.98 3.59 7.75
N THR A 28 1.04 2.98 8.48
CA THR A 28 -0.11 3.69 9.04
C THR A 28 0.31 4.81 9.98
N THR A 29 1.33 4.59 10.82
CA THR A 29 1.87 5.60 11.73
C THR A 29 2.45 6.79 10.98
N VAL A 30 3.24 6.55 9.93
CA VAL A 30 3.80 7.60 9.08
C VAL A 30 2.69 8.39 8.40
N LYS A 31 1.70 7.71 7.80
CA LYS A 31 0.59 8.38 7.11
C LYS A 31 -0.32 9.17 8.04
N LYS A 32 -0.54 8.68 9.27
CA LYS A 32 -1.25 9.44 10.30
C LYS A 32 -0.54 10.74 10.65
N ARG A 33 0.80 10.70 10.77
CA ARG A 33 1.60 11.90 11.00
C ARG A 33 1.52 12.86 9.80
N GLU A 34 1.71 12.37 8.57
CA GLU A 34 1.60 13.20 7.37
C GLU A 34 0.22 13.88 7.26
N LEU A 35 -0.85 13.17 7.63
CA LEU A 35 -2.20 13.73 7.65
C LEU A 35 -2.31 14.86 8.68
N SER A 36 -1.77 14.67 9.89
CA SER A 36 -1.73 15.73 10.91
C SER A 36 -0.86 16.93 10.52
N GLU A 37 0.09 16.74 9.60
CA GLU A 37 0.91 17.81 9.01
C GLU A 37 0.21 18.52 7.84
N GLY A 38 -1.06 18.20 7.55
CA GLY A 38 -1.86 18.86 6.50
C GLY A 38 -1.68 18.28 5.09
N LYS A 39 -0.98 17.15 4.94
CA LYS A 39 -0.68 16.53 3.63
C LYS A 39 -1.83 15.70 3.05
N LYS A 40 -3.08 16.14 3.27
CA LYS A 40 -4.28 15.36 2.89
C LYS A 40 -4.32 15.07 1.38
N THR A 41 -4.00 16.06 0.55
CA THR A 41 -4.03 15.95 -0.91
C THR A 41 -3.02 14.91 -1.43
N GLU A 42 -1.83 14.88 -0.86
CA GLU A 42 -0.76 13.93 -1.18
C GLU A 42 -1.17 12.51 -0.79
N LEU A 43 -1.80 12.35 0.36
CA LEU A 43 -2.32 11.07 0.83
C LEU A 43 -3.48 10.57 -0.04
N GLU A 44 -4.38 11.44 -0.47
CA GLU A 44 -5.44 11.09 -1.42
C GLU A 44 -4.88 10.68 -2.79
N LYS A 45 -3.80 11.34 -3.24
CA LYS A 45 -3.09 10.94 -4.46
C LYS A 45 -2.47 9.56 -4.29
N GLU A 46 -1.76 9.31 -3.20
CA GLU A 46 -1.18 8.00 -2.91
C GLU A 46 -2.25 6.90 -2.87
N LEU A 47 -3.41 7.16 -2.26
CA LEU A 47 -4.52 6.21 -2.26
C LEU A 47 -5.00 5.90 -3.69
N ARG A 48 -5.15 6.92 -4.54
CA ARG A 48 -5.52 6.72 -5.95
C ARG A 48 -4.48 5.89 -6.70
N ASP A 49 -3.19 6.12 -6.46
CA ASP A 49 -2.11 5.39 -7.10
C ASP A 49 -2.12 3.91 -6.67
N LEU A 50 -2.34 3.63 -5.39
CA LEU A 50 -2.49 2.27 -4.86
C LEU A 50 -3.73 1.56 -5.44
N GLU A 51 -4.88 2.24 -5.46
CA GLU A 51 -6.12 1.69 -6.03
C GLU A 51 -5.98 1.46 -7.55
N HIS A 52 -5.29 2.35 -8.27
CA HIS A 52 -5.01 2.20 -9.69
C HIS A 52 -4.15 0.98 -9.98
N TYR A 53 -3.04 0.79 -9.25
CA TYR A 53 -2.20 -0.40 -9.38
C TYR A 53 -3.01 -1.69 -9.16
N LEU A 54 -3.87 -1.73 -8.13
CA LEU A 54 -4.70 -2.90 -7.87
C LEU A 54 -5.71 -3.16 -8.98
N ALA A 55 -6.24 -2.11 -9.61
CA ALA A 55 -7.11 -2.23 -10.77
C ALA A 55 -6.36 -2.83 -11.97
N LEU A 56 -5.13 -2.38 -12.25
CA LEU A 56 -4.28 -2.95 -13.32
C LEU A 56 -4.03 -4.44 -13.10
N VAL A 57 -3.64 -4.83 -11.88
CA VAL A 57 -3.45 -6.24 -11.50
C VAL A 57 -4.75 -7.04 -11.69
N SER A 58 -5.89 -6.51 -11.24
CA SER A 58 -7.18 -7.21 -11.36
C SER A 58 -7.64 -7.43 -12.81
N ARG A 59 -7.20 -6.57 -13.74
CA ARG A 59 -7.49 -6.68 -15.18
C ARG A 59 -6.48 -7.55 -15.93
N GLY A 60 -5.42 -8.02 -15.25
CA GLY A 60 -4.30 -8.72 -15.88
C GLY A 60 -3.40 -7.79 -16.70
N GLU A 61 -3.50 -6.48 -16.50
CA GLU A 61 -2.66 -5.46 -17.18
C GLU A 61 -1.32 -5.25 -16.46
N ALA A 62 -1.17 -5.77 -15.24
CA ALA A 62 0.07 -5.84 -14.48
C ALA A 62 0.26 -7.23 -13.88
N ASP A 63 1.45 -7.82 -14.06
CA ASP A 63 1.85 -9.08 -13.42
C ASP A 63 2.70 -8.78 -12.19
N ASP A 64 2.27 -9.29 -11.03
CA ASP A 64 2.98 -9.14 -9.77
C ASP A 64 2.69 -10.33 -8.86
N ILE A 65 3.50 -10.47 -7.81
CA ILE A 65 3.41 -11.58 -6.89
C ILE A 65 2.35 -11.31 -5.82
N LEU A 66 1.63 -12.36 -5.47
CA LEU A 66 0.52 -12.33 -4.52
C LEU A 66 0.88 -11.63 -3.20
N SER A 67 2.09 -11.86 -2.67
CA SER A 67 2.56 -11.24 -1.42
C SER A 67 2.68 -9.71 -1.55
N ASN A 68 3.18 -9.20 -2.68
CA ASN A 68 3.22 -7.76 -2.94
C ASN A 68 1.81 -7.19 -3.14
N ILE A 69 0.97 -7.87 -3.93
CA ILE A 69 -0.42 -7.45 -4.16
C ILE A 69 -1.16 -7.33 -2.83
N ARG A 70 -1.05 -8.33 -1.95
CA ARG A 70 -1.65 -8.30 -0.59
C ARG A 70 -1.12 -7.15 0.24
N PHE A 71 0.17 -6.85 0.15
CA PHE A 71 0.78 -5.73 0.87
C PHE A 71 0.25 -4.37 0.38
N ILE A 72 0.15 -4.18 -0.95
CA ILE A 72 -0.44 -2.97 -1.54
C ILE A 72 -1.93 -2.84 -1.17
N GLN A 73 -2.69 -3.93 -1.20
CA GLN A 73 -4.08 -3.95 -0.73
C GLN A 73 -4.20 -3.52 0.73
N ALA A 74 -3.33 -4.01 1.61
CA ALA A 74 -3.33 -3.64 3.02
C ALA A 74 -3.00 -2.16 3.22
N LYS A 75 -2.01 -1.62 2.49
CA LYS A 75 -1.70 -0.18 2.49
C LYS A 75 -2.90 0.66 2.06
N ALA A 76 -3.54 0.30 0.94
CA ALA A 76 -4.71 1.02 0.42
C ALA A 76 -5.85 1.05 1.44
N ARG A 77 -6.16 -0.09 2.06
CA ARG A 77 -7.21 -0.17 3.11
C ARG A 77 -6.86 0.69 4.33
N ALA A 78 -5.61 0.63 4.80
CA ALA A 78 -5.16 1.40 5.95
C ALA A 78 -5.26 2.91 5.69
N LEU A 79 -4.79 3.36 4.53
CA LEU A 79 -4.82 4.76 4.12
C LEU A 79 -6.25 5.27 3.91
N LYS A 80 -7.10 4.47 3.26
CA LYS A 80 -8.52 4.80 3.08
C LYS A 80 -9.25 4.97 4.41
N LYS A 81 -9.04 4.05 5.35
CA LYS A 81 -9.61 4.15 6.70
C LYS A 81 -9.14 5.42 7.41
N LEU A 82 -7.84 5.72 7.34
CA LEU A 82 -7.26 6.91 7.95
C LEU A 82 -7.92 8.21 7.42
N LEU A 83 -8.05 8.33 6.10
CA LEU A 83 -8.66 9.50 5.45
C LEU A 83 -10.17 9.62 5.77
N GLN A 84 -10.88 8.50 5.89
CA GLN A 84 -12.30 8.48 6.25
C GLN A 84 -12.56 8.90 7.70
N THR A 85 -11.80 8.36 8.67
CA THR A 85 -11.94 8.74 10.08
C THR A 85 -11.69 10.22 10.27
N ASN A 86 -10.67 10.79 9.64
CA ASN A 86 -10.34 12.21 9.78
C ASN A 86 -11.34 13.14 9.09
N SER A 87 -12.06 12.65 8.08
CA SER A 87 -13.14 13.41 7.43
C SER A 87 -14.45 13.41 8.23
N SER A 88 -14.57 12.57 9.26
CA SER A 88 -15.76 12.50 10.13
C SER A 88 -15.64 13.38 11.38
N ASP A 89 -14.44 13.91 11.66
CA ASP A 89 -14.13 14.78 12.80
C ASP A 89 -14.06 16.28 12.41
N SER A 90 -14.38 16.63 11.16
CA SER A 90 -14.49 18.01 10.63
C SER A 90 -15.93 18.36 10.30
#